data_AF-A0A1G1IPT5-F1
#
_entry.id   AF-A0A1G1IPT5-F1
#
_cell.length_a   1.000
_cell.length_b   1.000
_cell.length_c   1.000
_cell.angle_alpha   90.00
_cell.angle_beta   90.00
_cell.angle_gamma   90.00
#
_symmetry.space_group_name_H-M   'P 1'
#
loop_
_entity.id
_entity.type
_entity.pdbx_description
1 polymer ?
#
loop_
_entity_poly.entity_id
_entity_poly.type
_entity_poly.pdbx_seq_one_letter_code
_entity_poly.pdbx_strand_id
1 'polypeptide(L)'
;MSQFDPKNISTKKLSLEIDKIKKNKLLKNKVVSLDDYRSVYHKKTPKHILVVDDDQTTLNVLKRLFEKEGYEVTLAHDATELVQSLEFQSVELILLDVNLPWVDGFELCKLLKNHED
;
A
#
# COMPACT_ATOMS: atom_id res chain seq x y z
N MET A 1 -53.33 22.20 -16.98
CA MET A 1 -53.87 21.64 -15.73
C MET A 1 -53.37 20.21 -15.56
N SER A 2 -52.48 20.00 -14.59
CA SER A 2 -52.42 18.82 -13.72
C SER A 2 -51.42 19.16 -12.61
N GLN A 3 -51.93 19.30 -11.38
CA GLN A 3 -51.19 19.69 -10.19
C GLN A 3 -50.25 18.56 -9.75
N PHE A 4 -48.99 18.87 -9.52
CA PHE A 4 -48.11 18.03 -8.70
C PHE A 4 -48.42 18.37 -7.24
N ASP A 5 -49.05 17.45 -6.51
CA ASP A 5 -49.32 17.59 -5.07
C ASP A 5 -48.22 16.89 -4.25
N PRO A 6 -47.29 17.64 -3.61
CA PRO A 6 -46.11 17.05 -2.96
C PRO A 6 -46.42 16.42 -1.58
N LYS A 7 -47.67 16.44 -1.09
CA LYS A 7 -47.97 16.28 0.34
C LYS A 7 -48.48 14.92 0.82
N ASN A 8 -48.29 13.81 0.08
CA ASN A 8 -48.81 12.51 0.54
C ASN A 8 -47.82 11.34 0.52
N ILE A 9 -46.55 11.60 0.86
CA ILE A 9 -45.58 10.52 1.06
C ILE A 9 -45.50 10.19 2.55
N SER A 10 -46.17 9.11 2.96
CA SER A 10 -46.04 8.57 4.32
C SER A 10 -44.59 8.18 4.62
N THR A 11 -44.05 8.61 5.75
CA THR A 11 -42.68 8.31 6.22
C THR A 11 -42.37 6.81 6.23
N LYS A 12 -43.38 5.97 6.51
CA LYS A 12 -43.27 4.50 6.41
C LYS A 12 -43.05 4.00 4.98
N LYS A 13 -43.63 4.67 3.98
CA LYS A 13 -43.45 4.31 2.57
C LYS A 13 -42.03 4.67 2.11
N LEU A 14 -41.53 5.83 2.54
CA LEU A 14 -40.15 6.26 2.30
C LEU A 14 -39.12 5.30 2.92
N SER A 15 -39.31 4.89 4.17
CA SER A 15 -38.38 3.95 4.82
C SER A 15 -38.33 2.61 4.09
N LEU A 16 -39.48 2.09 3.66
CA LEU A 16 -39.57 0.84 2.90
C LEU A 16 -38.89 0.93 1.53
N GLU A 17 -38.99 2.08 0.85
CA GLU A 17 -38.29 2.30 -0.42
C GLU A 17 -36.77 2.42 -0.21
N ILE A 18 -36.33 3.11 0.85
CA ILE A 18 -34.90 3.20 1.22
C ILE A 18 -34.32 1.81 1.49
N ASP A 19 -35.03 0.95 2.22
CA ASP A 19 -34.56 -0.41 2.53
C ASP A 19 -34.48 -1.30 1.28
N LYS A 20 -35.45 -1.17 0.36
CA LYS A 20 -35.40 -1.86 -0.94
C LYS A 20 -34.20 -1.41 -1.78
N ILE A 21 -33.91 -0.11 -1.80
CA ILE A 21 -32.75 0.45 -2.53
C ILE A 21 -31.44 -0.07 -1.93
N LYS A 22 -31.30 -0.05 -0.60
CA LYS A 22 -30.12 -0.57 0.09
C LYS A 22 -29.91 -2.06 -0.20
N LYS A 23 -30.95 -2.87 -0.09
CA LYS A 23 -30.88 -4.31 -0.33
C LYS A 23 -30.47 -4.62 -1.78
N ASN A 24 -31.05 -3.93 -2.76
CA ASN A 24 -30.64 -4.09 -4.17
C ASN A 24 -29.20 -3.66 -4.43
N LYS A 25 -28.71 -2.61 -3.74
CA LYS A 25 -27.31 -2.18 -3.84
C LYS A 25 -26.36 -3.22 -3.24
N LEU A 26 -26.71 -3.80 -2.10
CA LEU A 26 -25.94 -4.87 -1.46
C LEU A 26 -25.88 -6.15 -2.31
N LEU A 27 -26.98 -6.50 -2.98
CA LEU A 27 -27.06 -7.68 -3.85
C LEU A 27 -26.35 -7.50 -5.20
N LYS A 28 -26.21 -6.26 -5.69
CA LYS A 28 -25.48 -5.95 -6.93
C LYS A 28 -23.96 -5.94 -6.74
N ASN A 29 -23.48 -5.67 -5.54
CA ASN A 29 -22.07 -5.73 -5.25
C ASN A 29 -21.67 -7.19 -5.00
N LYS A 30 -20.55 -7.62 -5.59
CA LYS A 30 -19.97 -8.94 -5.34
C LYS A 30 -19.60 -9.01 -3.85
N VAL A 31 -20.39 -9.72 -3.06
CA VAL A 31 -20.10 -9.95 -1.64
C VAL A 31 -18.93 -10.93 -1.58
N VAL A 32 -17.78 -10.45 -1.12
CA VAL A 32 -16.61 -11.30 -0.84
C VAL A 32 -16.83 -12.04 0.49
N SER A 33 -16.26 -13.24 0.63
CA SER A 33 -16.36 -13.96 1.90
C SER A 33 -15.62 -13.20 3.01
N LEU A 34 -16.02 -13.40 4.26
CA LEU A 34 -15.31 -12.79 5.41
C LEU A 34 -13.88 -13.33 5.53
N ASP A 35 -13.62 -14.55 5.06
CA ASP A 35 -12.28 -15.14 5.04
C ASP A 35 -11.40 -14.45 3.98
N ASP A 36 -11.96 -14.17 2.79
CA ASP A 36 -11.28 -13.37 1.75
C ASP A 36 -11.03 -11.94 2.23
N TYR A 37 -11.98 -11.34 2.97
CA TYR A 37 -11.78 -10.02 3.55
C TYR A 37 -10.65 -10.03 4.59
N ARG A 38 -10.63 -11.03 5.47
CA ARG A 38 -9.61 -11.18 6.52
C ARG A 38 -8.21 -11.49 5.97
N SER A 39 -8.12 -12.19 4.85
CA SER A 39 -6.84 -12.49 4.19
C SER A 39 -6.25 -11.25 3.51
N VAL A 40 -7.08 -10.39 2.92
CA VAL A 40 -6.67 -9.08 2.37
C VAL A 40 -6.13 -8.15 3.48
N TYR A 41 -6.68 -8.23 4.69
CA TYR A 41 -6.20 -7.46 5.85
C TYR A 41 -5.02 -8.06 6.60
N HIS A 42 -4.64 -9.32 6.33
CA HIS A 42 -3.32 -9.85 6.69
C HIS A 42 -2.28 -9.39 5.65
N LYS A 43 -2.11 -8.07 5.52
CA LYS A 43 -1.01 -7.52 4.74
C LYS A 43 0.26 -7.94 5.46
N LYS A 44 0.95 -8.94 4.91
CA LYS A 44 2.23 -9.45 5.42
C LYS A 44 3.15 -8.25 5.60
N THR A 45 3.61 -8.01 6.82
CA THR A 45 4.62 -6.98 7.07
C THR A 45 5.89 -7.42 6.35
N PRO A 46 6.54 -6.53 5.58
CA PRO A 46 7.79 -6.89 4.90
C PRO A 46 8.77 -7.36 5.97
N LYS A 47 9.40 -8.52 5.78
CA LYS A 47 10.37 -9.05 6.75
C LYS A 47 11.75 -8.46 6.52
N HIS A 48 12.08 -8.15 5.27
CA HIS A 48 13.37 -7.63 4.87
C HIS A 48 13.25 -6.28 4.15
N ILE A 49 13.94 -5.27 4.68
CA ILE A 49 14.01 -3.91 4.16
C ILE A 49 15.43 -3.64 3.63
N LEU A 50 15.55 -3.10 2.42
CA LEU A 50 16.78 -2.50 1.90
C LEU A 50 16.70 -0.98 2.07
N VAL A 51 17.72 -0.37 2.68
CA VAL A 51 17.84 1.09 2.79
C VAL A 51 18.99 1.57 1.90
N VAL A 52 18.71 2.53 1.02
CA VAL A 52 19.66 3.08 0.05
C VAL A 52 19.82 4.58 0.29
N ASP A 53 20.99 5.00 0.74
CA ASP A 53 21.31 6.38 1.13
C ASP A 53 22.84 6.56 1.17
N ASP A 54 23.39 7.66 0.68
CA ASP A 54 24.83 7.92 0.70
C ASP A 54 25.33 8.49 2.05
N ASP A 55 24.44 8.89 2.96
CA ASP A 55 24.82 9.26 4.31
C ASP A 55 24.85 8.04 5.25
N GLN A 56 26.07 7.65 5.63
CA GLN A 56 26.29 6.54 6.54
C GLN A 56 25.60 6.72 7.90
N THR A 57 25.38 7.96 8.35
CA THR A 57 24.68 8.23 9.62
C THR A 57 23.21 7.82 9.51
N THR A 58 22.56 8.23 8.42
CA THR A 58 21.16 7.92 8.10
C THR A 58 20.93 6.43 7.97
N LEU A 59 21.80 5.73 7.22
CA LEU A 59 21.77 4.26 7.13
C LEU A 59 21.80 3.58 8.51
N ASN A 60 22.71 4.00 9.40
CA ASN A 60 22.86 3.40 10.72
C ASN A 60 21.67 3.68 11.66
N VAL A 61 21.09 4.88 11.57
CA VAL A 61 19.89 5.24 12.36
C VAL A 61 18.69 4.42 11.91
N LEU A 62 18.45 4.33 10.60
CA LEU A 62 17.33 3.58 10.04
C LEU A 62 17.46 2.09 10.31
N LYS A 63 18.67 1.52 10.17
CA LYS A 63 18.94 0.13 10.54
C LYS A 63 18.51 -0.18 11.97
N ARG A 64 18.99 0.60 12.94
CA ARG A 64 18.66 0.41 14.35
C ARG A 64 17.16 0.55 14.62
N LEU A 65 16.49 1.49 13.96
CA LEU A 65 15.06 1.70 14.11
C LEU A 65 14.27 0.49 13.61
N PHE A 66 14.57 0.00 12.41
CA PHE A 66 13.85 -1.12 11.82
C PHE A 66 14.19 -2.47 12.48
N GLU A 67 15.45 -2.74 12.80
CA GLU A 67 15.83 -3.96 13.51
C GLU A 67 15.17 -4.05 14.90
N LYS A 68 15.01 -2.91 15.60
CA LYS A 68 14.29 -2.84 16.88
C LYS A 68 12.81 -3.25 16.76
N GLU A 69 12.19 -2.99 15.61
CA GLU A 69 10.81 -3.39 15.30
C GLU A 69 10.73 -4.82 14.72
N GLY A 70 11.87 -5.54 14.64
CA GLY A 70 11.93 -6.95 14.23
C GLY A 70 12.11 -7.19 12.74
N TYR A 71 12.51 -6.17 11.97
CA TYR A 71 12.83 -6.31 10.55
C TYR A 71 14.28 -6.77 10.33
N GLU A 72 14.51 -7.57 9.29
CA GLU A 72 15.84 -7.75 8.71
C GLU A 72 16.17 -6.53 7.85
N VAL A 73 17.39 -6.01 7.94
CA VAL A 73 17.77 -4.78 7.24
C VAL A 73 19.10 -4.95 6.51
N THR A 74 19.09 -4.65 5.22
CA THR A 74 20.29 -4.48 4.39
C THR A 74 20.48 -3.01 4.06
N LEU A 75 21.74 -2.59 3.98
CA LEU A 75 22.13 -1.22 3.69
C LEU A 75 22.88 -1.20 2.37
N ALA A 76 22.65 -0.16 1.58
CA ALA A 76 23.42 0.15 0.39
C ALA A 76 23.78 1.62 0.38
N HIS A 77 25.07 1.92 0.45
CA HIS A 77 25.61 3.27 0.40
C HIS A 77 25.80 3.78 -1.05
N ASP A 78 26.00 2.86 -1.99
CA ASP A 78 26.22 3.19 -3.39
C ASP A 78 25.56 2.19 -4.36
N ALA A 79 25.71 2.46 -5.65
CA ALA A 79 25.17 1.62 -6.71
C ALA A 79 25.69 0.17 -6.69
N THR A 80 26.94 -0.04 -6.28
CA THR A 80 27.55 -1.38 -6.22
C THR A 80 26.90 -2.20 -5.12
N GLU A 81 26.77 -1.61 -3.93
CA GLU A 81 26.12 -2.27 -2.79
C GLU A 81 24.63 -2.51 -3.05
N LEU A 82 23.95 -1.59 -3.74
CA LEU A 82 22.55 -1.75 -4.16
C LEU A 82 22.40 -2.98 -5.06
N VAL A 83 23.20 -3.07 -6.13
CA VAL A 83 23.12 -4.19 -7.08
C VAL A 83 23.44 -5.51 -6.39
N GLN A 84 24.51 -5.56 -5.58
CA GLN A 84 24.85 -6.75 -4.81
C GLN A 84 23.72 -7.17 -3.87
N SER A 85 23.09 -6.20 -3.19
CA SER A 85 21.98 -6.49 -2.28
C SER A 85 20.79 -7.11 -3.00
N LEU A 86 20.46 -6.62 -4.21
CA LEU A 86 19.36 -7.14 -5.02
C LEU A 86 19.68 -8.50 -5.66
N GLU A 87 20.94 -8.80 -5.96
CA GLU A 87 21.35 -10.09 -6.53
C GLU A 87 21.33 -11.22 -5.49
N PHE A 88 21.73 -10.96 -4.25
CA PHE A 88 21.95 -12.00 -3.25
C PHE A 88 20.81 -12.15 -2.23
N GLN A 89 19.88 -11.20 -2.16
CA GLN A 89 18.85 -11.16 -1.13
C GLN A 89 17.48 -10.80 -1.68
N SER A 90 16.44 -11.48 -1.20
CA SER A 90 15.05 -11.15 -1.55
C SER A 90 14.55 -10.04 -0.63
N VAL A 91 14.26 -8.87 -1.22
CA VAL A 91 13.83 -7.67 -0.50
C VAL A 91 12.33 -7.46 -0.68
N GLU A 92 11.59 -7.22 0.41
CA GLU A 92 10.14 -6.97 0.37
C GLU A 92 9.80 -5.46 0.37
N LEU A 93 10.76 -4.60 0.77
CA LEU A 93 10.64 -3.14 0.78
C LEU A 93 11.99 -2.46 0.54
N ILE A 94 12.03 -1.47 -0.35
CA ILE A 94 13.18 -0.59 -0.53
C ILE A 94 12.83 0.82 -0.03
N LEU A 95 13.64 1.35 0.89
CA LEU A 95 13.64 2.75 1.28
C LEU A 95 14.80 3.44 0.57
N LEU A 96 14.49 4.34 -0.35
CA LEU A 96 15.44 4.91 -1.30
C LEU A 96 15.50 6.43 -1.12
N ASP A 97 16.70 6.98 -0.91
CA ASP A 97 16.91 8.42 -0.99
C ASP A 97 16.72 8.95 -2.41
N VAL A 98 16.21 10.17 -2.50
CA VAL A 98 15.98 10.87 -3.76
C VAL A 98 17.26 11.52 -4.27
N ASN A 99 18.10 12.06 -3.38
CA ASN A 99 19.23 12.92 -3.73
C ASN A 99 20.56 12.17 -3.69
N LEU A 100 20.65 11.06 -4.43
CA LEU A 100 21.87 10.28 -4.50
C LEU A 100 22.92 10.95 -5.42
N PRO A 101 24.21 10.91 -5.07
CA PRO A 101 25.26 11.55 -5.88
C PRO A 101 25.52 10.85 -7.22
N TRP A 102 25.03 9.62 -7.38
CA TRP A 102 25.30 8.76 -8.54
C TRP A 102 24.08 8.53 -9.44
N VAL A 103 22.85 8.84 -9.00
CA VAL A 103 21.63 8.73 -9.81
C VAL A 103 20.51 9.61 -9.24
N ASP A 104 19.54 10.02 -10.06
CA ASP A 104 18.27 10.52 -9.56
C ASP A 104 17.46 9.36 -8.94
N GLY A 105 17.15 9.44 -7.64
CA GLY A 105 16.42 8.40 -6.93
C GLY A 105 15.02 8.14 -7.48
N PHE A 106 14.37 9.12 -8.13
CA PHE A 106 13.09 8.88 -8.82
C PHE A 106 13.25 8.04 -10.08
N GLU A 107 14.32 8.26 -10.84
CA GLU A 107 14.63 7.45 -12.02
C GLU A 107 14.98 6.03 -11.62
N LEU A 108 15.80 5.86 -10.58
CA LEU A 108 16.12 4.56 -10.01
C LEU A 108 14.86 3.84 -9.50
N CYS A 109 13.97 4.53 -8.78
CA CYS A 109 12.70 3.93 -8.35
C CYS A 109 11.85 3.40 -9.53
N LYS A 110 11.81 4.13 -10.65
CA LYS A 110 11.12 3.67 -11.86
C LYS A 110 11.81 2.46 -12.48
N LEU A 111 13.14 2.45 -12.55
CA LEU A 111 13.91 1.31 -13.05
C LEU A 111 13.64 0.04 -12.22
N LEU A 112 13.71 0.16 -10.89
CA LEU A 112 13.45 -0.94 -9.96
C LEU A 112 12.01 -1.46 -10.08
N LYS A 113 11.02 -0.59 -10.28
CA LYS A 113 9.62 -1.00 -10.48
C LYS A 113 9.35 -1.72 -11.80
N ASN A 114 10.17 -1.46 -12.82
CA ASN A 114 10.02 -2.08 -14.13
C ASN A 114 10.79 -3.41 -14.23
N HIS A 115 11.62 -3.74 -13.23
CA HIS A 115 12.19 -5.07 -13.08
C HIS A 115 11.12 -6.00 -12.48
N GLU A 116 10.79 -7.08 -13.20
CA GLU A 116 9.76 -8.06 -12.82
C GLU A 116 10.31 -9.24 -11.99
N ASP A 117 11.63 -9.28 -11.78
CA ASP A 117 12.35 -10.32 -11.02
C ASP A 117 12.62 -9.86 -9.58
#